data_AF-A0A7V9KEB2-F1
#
_entry.id   AF-A0A7V9KEB2-F1
#
_cell.length_a   1.000
_cell.length_b   1.000
_cell.length_c   1.000
_cell.angle_alpha   90.00
_cell.angle_beta   90.00
_cell.angle_gamma   90.00
#
_symmetry.space_group_name_H-M   'P 1'
#
loop_
_entity.id
_entity.type
_entity.pdbx_description
1 polymer ?
#
loop_
_entity_poly.entity_id
_entity_poly.type
_entity_poly.pdbx_seq_one_letter_code
_entity_poly.pdbx_strand_id
1 'polypeptide(L)'
;ERVVPAAAGWYAAQDVHRGYFGPPLRLASEARRLDTSPAWFSWVGTAPALELVERIGVPAIHEHDVGLANRFRAGLELPAGDSAIVSVDRPGAADRLQAAGIVGAVRAGRLRTSWHLYNTDEDVDRVLDVLA
;
A
#
# COMPACT_ATOMS: atom_id res chain seq x y z
N GLU A 1 7.70 -8.14 -24.22
CA GLU A 1 9.10 -8.03 -23.74
C GLU A 1 9.36 -9.12 -22.69
N ARG A 2 10.54 -9.76 -22.65
CA ARG A 2 10.84 -10.85 -21.71
C ARG A 2 11.62 -10.28 -20.52
N VAL A 3 11.15 -10.51 -19.30
CA VAL A 3 11.81 -10.08 -18.05
C VAL A 3 13.14 -10.82 -17.88
N VAL A 4 14.23 -10.08 -17.69
CA VAL A 4 15.59 -10.62 -17.45
C VAL A 4 15.85 -10.70 -15.94
N PRO A 5 16.17 -11.89 -15.37
CA PRO A 5 16.48 -12.03 -13.95
C PRO A 5 17.89 -11.51 -13.57
N ALA A 6 18.07 -10.19 -13.57
CA ALA A 6 19.37 -9.54 -13.42
C ALA A 6 20.01 -9.70 -12.02
N ALA A 7 19.21 -9.98 -10.99
CA ALA A 7 19.67 -10.11 -9.59
C ALA A 7 19.46 -11.52 -9.01
N ALA A 8 19.22 -12.53 -9.85
CA ALA A 8 18.89 -13.88 -9.40
C ALA A 8 20.03 -14.52 -8.57
N GLY A 9 19.70 -14.97 -7.36
CA GLY A 9 20.62 -15.70 -6.47
C GLY A 9 20.37 -17.21 -6.47
N TRP A 10 21.02 -17.95 -5.56
CA TRP A 10 20.82 -19.40 -5.41
C TRP A 10 19.35 -19.78 -5.15
N TYR A 11 18.57 -18.91 -4.52
CA TYR A 11 17.15 -19.12 -4.25
C TYR A 11 16.27 -19.09 -5.51
N ALA A 12 16.74 -18.43 -6.57
CA ALA A 12 16.10 -18.45 -7.89
C ALA A 12 16.37 -19.73 -8.69
N ALA A 13 17.19 -20.64 -8.17
CA ALA A 13 17.45 -21.92 -8.82
C ALA A 13 16.19 -22.79 -8.91
N GLN A 14 16.14 -23.64 -9.93
CA GLN A 14 15.12 -24.68 -10.08
C GLN A 14 15.09 -25.58 -8.83
N ASP A 15 16.27 -25.98 -8.37
CA ASP A 15 16.49 -26.64 -7.08
C ASP A 15 17.36 -25.73 -6.19
N VAL A 16 16.70 -25.15 -5.18
CA VAL A 16 17.25 -24.15 -4.27
C VAL A 16 18.51 -24.66 -3.55
N HIS A 17 18.49 -25.88 -3.02
CA HIS A 17 19.60 -26.42 -2.23
C HIS A 17 20.69 -27.10 -3.08
N ARG A 18 20.42 -27.37 -4.35
CA ARG A 18 21.44 -27.81 -5.32
C ARG A 18 22.05 -26.67 -6.13
N GLY A 19 21.49 -25.46 -6.04
CA GLY A 19 21.91 -24.28 -6.79
C GLY A 19 23.05 -23.46 -6.16
N TYR A 20 23.66 -23.93 -5.07
CA TYR A 20 24.70 -23.16 -4.36
C TYR A 20 25.99 -22.98 -5.15
N PHE A 21 26.37 -23.96 -5.97
CA PHE A 21 27.68 -24.02 -6.60
C PHE A 21 27.58 -24.44 -8.08
N GLY A 22 28.57 -23.99 -8.85
CA GLY A 22 28.77 -24.40 -10.25
C GLY A 22 27.94 -23.59 -11.25
N PRO A 23 28.57 -22.86 -12.17
CA PRO A 23 27.86 -22.23 -13.28
C PRO A 23 27.43 -23.28 -14.34
N PRO A 24 26.39 -22.98 -15.15
CA PRO A 24 25.50 -21.83 -15.03
C PRO A 24 24.40 -22.06 -13.97
N LEU A 25 23.87 -20.97 -13.40
CA LEU A 25 22.69 -21.03 -12.53
C LEU A 25 21.48 -21.50 -13.36
N ARG A 26 20.93 -22.66 -13.00
CA ARG A 26 19.72 -23.22 -13.60
C ARG A 26 18.51 -22.61 -12.91
N LEU A 27 17.99 -21.52 -13.47
CA LEU A 27 16.85 -20.78 -12.93
C LEU A 27 15.56 -21.59 -12.94
N ALA A 28 14.66 -21.28 -12.01
CA ALA A 28 13.32 -21.86 -11.97
C ALA A 28 12.50 -21.54 -13.24
N SER A 29 11.59 -22.44 -13.64
CA SER A 29 10.62 -22.15 -14.73
C SER A 29 9.64 -21.04 -14.34
N GLU A 30 9.28 -20.96 -13.07
CA GLU A 30 8.26 -20.06 -12.53
C GLU A 30 8.82 -18.69 -12.10
N ALA A 31 7.95 -17.84 -11.55
CA ALA A 31 8.29 -16.50 -11.06
C ALA A 31 9.47 -16.49 -10.06
N ARG A 32 9.70 -17.58 -9.31
CA ARG A 32 10.85 -17.73 -8.41
C ARG A 32 12.20 -17.45 -9.07
N ARG A 33 12.31 -17.57 -10.40
CA ARG A 33 13.54 -17.15 -11.11
C ARG A 33 13.94 -15.69 -10.88
N LEU A 34 13.00 -14.85 -10.43
CA LEU A 34 13.20 -13.43 -10.12
C LEU A 34 13.55 -13.21 -8.64
N ASP A 35 13.49 -14.24 -7.80
CA ASP A 35 13.73 -14.11 -6.37
C ASP A 35 15.23 -13.95 -6.06
N THR A 36 15.50 -13.17 -5.02
CA THR A 36 16.80 -13.13 -4.34
C THR A 36 16.71 -13.98 -3.07
N SER A 37 17.56 -13.74 -2.08
CA SER A 37 17.35 -14.33 -0.76
C SER A 37 16.01 -13.86 -0.18
N PRO A 38 15.18 -14.76 0.40
CA PRO A 38 13.92 -14.35 1.00
C PRO A 38 14.12 -13.38 2.16
N ALA A 39 13.22 -12.39 2.25
CA ALA A 39 13.10 -11.52 3.41
C ALA A 39 12.38 -12.26 4.56
N TRP A 40 13.01 -13.30 5.11
CA TRP A 40 12.40 -14.24 6.07
C TRP A 40 11.61 -13.58 7.20
N PHE A 41 12.16 -12.53 7.82
CA PHE A 41 11.48 -11.84 8.91
C PHE A 41 10.24 -11.06 8.47
N SER A 42 10.23 -10.52 7.24
CA SER A 42 9.06 -9.84 6.70
C SER A 42 7.89 -10.80 6.53
N TRP A 43 8.14 -12.04 6.12
CA TRP A 43 7.10 -13.04 5.91
C TRP A 43 6.33 -13.41 7.18
N VAL A 44 6.96 -13.30 8.35
CA VAL A 44 6.31 -13.55 9.65
C VAL A 44 5.16 -12.56 9.90
N GLY A 45 5.31 -11.31 9.47
CA GLY A 45 4.25 -10.30 9.54
C GLY A 45 3.28 -10.37 8.36
N THR A 46 3.78 -10.67 7.16
CA THR A 46 2.97 -10.69 5.93
C THR A 46 1.89 -11.77 5.96
N ALA A 47 2.21 -12.99 6.38
CA ALA A 47 1.24 -14.09 6.38
C ALA A 47 -0.04 -13.79 7.18
N PRO A 48 0.01 -13.44 8.49
CA PRO A 48 -1.20 -13.12 9.25
C PRO A 48 -1.91 -11.85 8.78
N ALA A 49 -1.18 -10.88 8.20
CA ALA A 49 -1.79 -9.68 7.61
C ALA A 49 -2.63 -10.04 6.37
N LEU A 50 -2.12 -10.91 5.49
CA LEU A 50 -2.87 -11.42 4.35
C LEU A 50 -4.07 -12.26 4.78
N GLU A 51 -3.93 -13.10 5.81
CA GLU A 51 -5.07 -13.84 6.37
C GLU A 51 -6.17 -12.91 6.88
N LEU A 52 -5.83 -11.77 7.49
CA LEU A 52 -6.81 -10.76 7.90
C LEU A 52 -7.51 -10.13 6.69
N VAL A 53 -6.75 -9.74 5.67
CA VAL A 53 -7.29 -9.16 4.42
C VAL A 53 -8.24 -10.15 3.73
N GLU A 54 -7.87 -11.43 3.65
CA GLU A 54 -8.71 -12.49 3.07
C GLU A 54 -9.99 -12.73 3.91
N ARG A 55 -9.89 -12.70 5.25
CA ARG A 55 -11.07 -12.86 6.12
C ARG A 55 -12.07 -11.71 5.99
N ILE A 56 -11.60 -10.48 5.82
CA ILE A 56 -12.47 -9.30 5.62
C ILE A 56 -12.99 -9.30 4.17
N GLY A 57 -12.12 -9.62 3.21
CA GLY A 57 -12.39 -9.64 1.78
C GLY A 57 -11.98 -8.34 1.09
N VAL A 58 -11.23 -8.47 -0.02
CA VAL A 58 -10.78 -7.33 -0.85
C VAL A 58 -11.93 -6.43 -1.31
N PRO A 59 -13.10 -6.94 -1.77
CA PRO A 59 -14.21 -6.08 -2.18
C PRO A 59 -14.79 -5.23 -1.04
N ALA A 60 -14.90 -5.79 0.17
CA ALA A 60 -15.42 -5.08 1.33
C ALA A 60 -14.47 -3.97 1.79
N ILE A 61 -13.15 -4.26 1.81
CA ILE A 61 -12.11 -3.25 2.10
C ILE A 61 -12.18 -2.13 1.06
N HIS A 62 -12.27 -2.47 -0.23
CA HIS A 62 -12.35 -1.48 -1.30
C HIS A 62 -13.58 -0.57 -1.16
N GLU A 63 -14.76 -1.14 -0.92
CA GLU A 63 -16.00 -0.37 -0.74
C GLU A 63 -15.89 0.59 0.45
N HIS A 64 -15.39 0.12 1.59
CA HIS A 64 -15.16 0.93 2.78
C HIS A 64 -14.17 2.07 2.53
N ASP A 65 -12.98 1.75 2.05
CA ASP A 65 -11.88 2.70 1.87
C ASP A 65 -12.24 3.79 0.84
N VAL A 66 -12.89 3.41 -0.27
CA VAL A 66 -13.39 4.36 -1.28
C VAL A 66 -14.59 5.15 -0.77
N GLY A 67 -15.45 4.55 0.07
CA GLY A 67 -16.55 5.23 0.75
C GLY A 67 -16.06 6.39 1.63
N LEU A 68 -15.07 6.12 2.50
CA LEU A 68 -14.41 7.14 3.33
C LEU A 68 -13.77 8.25 2.48
N ALA A 69 -13.05 7.86 1.43
CA ALA A 69 -12.44 8.82 0.51
C ALA A 69 -13.49 9.72 -0.16
N ASN A 70 -14.63 9.16 -0.57
CA ASN A 70 -15.70 9.92 -1.19
C ASN A 70 -16.47 10.79 -0.19
N ARG A 71 -16.63 10.37 1.07
CA ARG A 71 -17.13 11.24 2.15
C ARG A 71 -16.23 12.46 2.33
N PHE A 72 -14.92 12.25 2.40
CA PHE A 72 -13.94 13.33 2.50
C PHE A 72 -14.00 14.27 1.28
N ARG A 73 -14.09 13.71 0.06
CA ARG A 73 -14.22 14.49 -1.17
C ARG A 73 -15.50 15.31 -1.19
N ALA A 74 -16.63 14.73 -0.78
CA ALA A 74 -17.91 15.43 -0.69
C ALA A 74 -17.84 16.61 0.30
N GLY A 75 -17.20 16.42 1.46
CA GLY A 75 -16.98 17.50 2.44
C GLY A 75 -16.11 18.65 1.94
N LEU A 76 -15.32 18.43 0.88
CA LEU A 76 -14.52 19.46 0.20
C LEU A 76 -15.10 19.89 -1.15
N GLU A 77 -16.35 19.52 -1.45
CA GLU A 77 -17.04 19.82 -2.71
C GLU A 77 -16.29 19.31 -3.96
N LEU A 78 -15.58 18.19 -3.83
CA LEU A 78 -14.87 17.53 -4.92
C LEU A 78 -15.75 16.44 -5.56
N PRO A 79 -15.63 16.20 -6.88
CA PRO A 79 -16.30 15.07 -7.54
C PRO A 79 -15.91 13.73 -6.90
N ALA A 80 -16.78 12.73 -6.89
CA ALA A 80 -16.43 11.39 -6.42
C ALA A 80 -15.28 10.77 -7.24
N GLY A 81 -14.57 9.81 -6.66
CA GLY A 81 -13.49 9.06 -7.30
C GLY A 81 -13.52 7.57 -6.96
N ASP A 82 -12.57 6.83 -7.53
CA ASP A 82 -12.41 5.37 -7.42
C ASP A 82 -11.15 4.97 -6.63
N SER A 83 -10.62 5.90 -5.82
CA SER A 83 -9.40 5.69 -5.04
C SER A 83 -9.59 6.06 -3.59
N ALA A 84 -9.05 5.24 -2.69
CA ALA A 84 -8.93 5.51 -1.26
C ALA A 84 -7.92 6.63 -0.93
N ILE A 85 -7.18 7.13 -1.92
CA ILE A 85 -6.16 8.18 -1.76
C ILE A 85 -6.67 9.46 -2.39
N VAL A 86 -6.72 10.54 -1.60
CA VAL A 86 -7.20 11.85 -2.07
C VAL A 86 -6.05 12.87 -2.01
N SER A 87 -5.82 13.55 -3.13
CA SER A 87 -4.85 14.65 -3.24
C SER A 87 -5.57 15.98 -3.39
N VAL A 88 -5.37 16.90 -2.45
CA VAL A 88 -6.07 18.19 -2.40
C VAL A 88 -5.09 19.35 -2.35
N ASP A 89 -5.43 20.41 -3.09
CA ASP A 89 -4.70 21.66 -3.06
C ASP A 89 -5.25 22.53 -1.91
N ARG A 90 -4.62 22.45 -0.75
CA ARG A 90 -4.98 23.27 0.41
C ARG A 90 -3.69 23.70 1.12
N PRO A 91 -3.17 24.89 0.80
CA PRO A 91 -2.00 25.44 1.48
C PRO A 91 -2.17 25.43 3.01
N GLY A 92 -1.11 25.05 3.73
CA GLY A 92 -1.11 24.97 5.20
C GLY A 92 -1.97 23.87 5.83
N ALA A 93 -2.65 23.03 5.03
CA ALA A 93 -3.49 21.95 5.57
C ALA A 93 -2.69 20.89 6.32
N ALA A 94 -1.53 20.49 5.79
CA ALA A 94 -0.69 19.49 6.45
C ALA A 94 -0.23 19.95 7.85
N ASP A 95 0.14 21.22 7.99
CA ASP A 95 0.56 21.79 9.29
C ASP A 95 -0.61 21.84 10.27
N ARG A 96 -1.81 22.22 9.81
CA ARG A 96 -3.03 22.20 10.63
C ARG A 96 -3.39 20.78 11.10
N LEU A 97 -3.32 19.79 10.21
CA LEU A 97 -3.55 18.39 10.57
C LEU A 97 -2.51 17.90 11.58
N GLN A 98 -1.23 18.18 11.35
CA GLN A 98 -0.16 17.82 12.28
C GLN A 98 -0.37 18.44 13.67
N ALA A 99 -0.75 19.72 13.73
CA ALA A 99 -1.07 20.40 14.99
C ALA A 99 -2.27 19.76 15.73
N ALA A 100 -3.22 19.16 14.99
CA ALA A 100 -4.35 18.41 15.53
C ALA A 100 -4.04 16.93 15.83
N GLY A 101 -2.78 16.49 15.68
CA GLY A 101 -2.35 15.11 15.88
C GLY A 101 -2.77 14.15 14.77
N ILE A 102 -3.13 14.66 13.60
CA ILE A 102 -3.58 13.88 12.44
C ILE A 102 -2.43 13.73 11.45
N VAL A 103 -2.16 12.49 11.04
CA VAL A 103 -1.07 12.18 10.11
C VAL A 103 -1.60 12.21 8.67
N GLY A 104 -1.06 13.14 7.87
CA GLY A 104 -1.22 13.20 6.43
C GLY A 104 0.13 13.31 5.74
N ALA A 105 0.18 13.09 4.42
CA ALA A 105 1.40 13.28 3.63
C ALA A 105 1.32 14.53 2.75
N VAL A 106 2.45 15.14 2.42
CA VAL A 106 2.54 16.14 1.36
C VAL A 106 3.27 15.54 0.15
N ARG A 107 2.69 15.68 -1.04
CA ARG A 107 3.30 15.26 -2.31
C ARG A 107 3.08 16.32 -3.38
N ALA A 108 4.17 16.78 -4.00
CA ALA A 108 4.15 17.89 -4.95
C ALA A 108 3.41 19.15 -4.40
N GLY A 109 3.61 19.47 -3.12
CA GLY A 109 2.97 20.61 -2.45
C GLY A 109 1.50 20.41 -2.07
N ARG A 110 0.89 19.27 -2.40
CA ARG A 110 -0.52 18.96 -2.13
C ARG A 110 -0.67 18.06 -0.91
N LEU A 111 -1.73 18.28 -0.14
CA LEU A 111 -2.11 17.36 0.94
C LEU A 111 -2.57 16.04 0.32
N ARG A 112 -2.09 14.93 0.85
CA ARG A 112 -2.49 13.57 0.51
C ARG A 112 -3.00 12.85 1.74
N THR A 113 -4.28 12.48 1.73
CA THR A 113 -4.90 11.56 2.69
C THR A 113 -5.01 10.16 2.07
N SER A 114 -5.01 9.14 2.90
CA SER A 114 -5.09 7.74 2.47
C SER A 114 -5.88 6.98 3.52
N TRP A 115 -7.07 6.52 3.13
CA TRP A 115 -8.02 5.86 4.01
C TRP A 115 -7.85 4.36 3.90
N HIS A 116 -7.97 3.65 5.01
CA HIS A 116 -7.92 2.20 5.02
C HIS A 116 -8.88 1.61 6.08
N LEU A 117 -8.93 0.28 6.19
CA LEU A 117 -9.88 -0.49 6.98
C LEU A 117 -9.94 -0.12 8.47
N TYR A 118 -8.89 0.53 8.99
CA TYR A 118 -8.81 0.97 10.39
C TYR A 118 -9.37 2.38 10.61
N ASN A 119 -9.75 3.09 9.54
CA ASN A 119 -10.36 4.41 9.62
C ASN A 119 -11.89 4.33 9.68
N THR A 120 -12.49 5.37 10.24
CA THR A 120 -13.95 5.48 10.40
C THR A 120 -14.50 6.77 9.80
N ASP A 121 -15.83 6.88 9.74
CA ASP A 121 -16.50 8.13 9.36
C ASP A 121 -16.13 9.28 10.31
N GLU A 122 -15.93 9.01 11.61
CA GLU A 122 -15.50 10.04 12.57
C GLU A 122 -14.09 10.56 12.29
N ASP A 123 -13.18 9.72 11.77
CA ASP A 123 -11.87 10.19 11.33
C ASP A 123 -12.00 11.17 10.16
N VAL A 124 -12.90 10.89 9.21
CA VAL A 124 -13.17 11.78 8.07
C VAL A 124 -13.71 13.12 8.57
N ASP A 125 -14.69 13.10 9.47
CA ASP A 125 -15.31 14.29 10.03
C ASP A 125 -14.28 15.13 10.78
N ARG A 126 -13.44 14.49 11.61
CA ARG A 126 -12.34 15.17 12.33
C ARG A 126 -11.36 15.84 11.37
N VAL A 127 -11.03 15.21 10.24
CA VAL A 127 -10.16 15.83 9.23
C VAL A 127 -10.86 17.04 8.59
N LEU A 128 -12.13 16.92 8.22
CA LEU A 128 -12.88 18.02 7.62
C LEU A 128 -12.99 19.23 8.55
N ASP A 129 -13.25 19.00 9.85
CA ASP A 129 -13.31 20.05 10.87
C ASP A 129 -12.00 20.84 10.98
N VAL A 130 -10.85 20.17 10.88
CA VAL A 130 -9.54 20.84 10.91
C VAL A 130 -9.25 21.60 9.61
N LEU A 131 -9.86 21.20 8.50
CA LEU A 131 -9.65 21.80 7.18
C LEU A 131 -10.57 22.98 6.86
N ALA A 132 -11.73 23.07 7.53
CA ALA A 132 -12.62 24.23 7.51
C ALA A 132 -11.83 25.54 7.71
#